data_AF-A0A6V7KTZ0-F1
#
_entry.id   AF-A0A6V7KTZ0-F1
#
_cell.length_a   1.000
_cell.length_b   1.000
_cell.length_c   1.000
_cell.angle_alpha   90.00
_cell.angle_beta   90.00
_cell.angle_gamma   90.00
#
_symmetry.space_group_name_H-M   'P 1'
#
loop_
_entity.id
_entity.type
_entity.pdbx_description
1 polymer ?
#
loop_
_entity_poly.entity_id
_entity_poly.type
_entity_poly.pdbx_seq_one_letter_code
_entity_poly.pdbx_strand_id
1 'polypeptide(L)'
;TYIPNTNYKAAVPSVSAMEAVKSSKCANSLRRLIVASAYESDMFQHLSSVVTHVHLLWELVLLGEPIVVMAGSPTTCAEMVQALVATIAPLKYCADYRPYFTIHDSEFKEYTMDAPTPPAVILGVTNPFFAKTLQRWPHIIRIGDVSSAENQKYRIKKSESLKVLDSKPGVYTQYKPYLQKDKVILKKLLRGTQTKRPREVQTALLKRHLMDLTESFMIPLERYIASLMPLQKNISPFK
;
A
#
# COMPACT_ATOMS: atom_id res chain seq x y z
N THR A 1 -1.25 -35.71 45.93
CA THR A 1 -1.53 -37.05 45.39
C THR A 1 -2.29 -36.87 44.09
N TYR A 2 -1.58 -36.93 42.97
CA TYR A 2 -2.12 -36.70 41.63
C TYR A 2 -2.52 -38.05 41.03
N ILE A 3 -3.80 -38.20 40.66
CA ILE A 3 -4.33 -39.42 40.06
C ILE A 3 -4.23 -39.27 38.53
N PRO A 4 -3.42 -40.07 37.82
CA PRO A 4 -3.34 -39.99 36.37
C PRO A 4 -4.59 -40.61 35.75
N ASN A 5 -5.26 -39.84 34.88
CA ASN A 5 -6.42 -40.33 34.14
C ASN A 5 -5.93 -41.13 32.91
N THR A 6 -5.88 -42.45 33.01
CA THR A 6 -5.28 -43.37 32.01
C THR A 6 -6.13 -43.60 30.76
N ASN A 7 -7.23 -42.85 30.55
CA ASN A 7 -8.22 -43.19 29.52
C ASN A 7 -8.41 -42.16 28.40
N TYR A 8 -7.50 -41.20 28.22
CA TYR A 8 -7.53 -40.33 27.04
C TYR A 8 -6.58 -40.85 25.94
N LYS A 9 -7.05 -41.78 25.11
CA LYS A 9 -6.42 -42.09 23.82
C LYS A 9 -6.96 -41.13 22.77
N ALA A 10 -6.28 -39.99 22.58
CA ALA A 10 -6.48 -39.20 21.36
C ALA A 10 -5.88 -39.97 20.18
N ALA A 11 -6.72 -40.38 19.23
CA ALA A 11 -6.24 -40.97 17.99
C ALA A 11 -5.52 -39.87 17.19
N VAL A 12 -4.18 -39.92 17.17
CA VAL A 12 -3.37 -39.10 16.27
C VAL A 12 -3.57 -39.69 14.86
N PRO A 13 -4.14 -38.95 13.90
CA PRO A 13 -4.22 -39.47 12.54
C PRO A 13 -2.80 -39.51 11.97
N SER A 14 -2.26 -40.73 11.83
CA SER A 14 -1.05 -40.99 11.05
C SER A 14 -1.40 -40.78 9.58
N VAL A 15 -1.15 -39.58 9.06
CA VAL A 15 -1.20 -39.35 7.62
C VAL A 15 0.02 -40.04 7.03
N SER A 16 -0.20 -41.21 6.44
CA SER A 16 0.79 -41.90 5.61
C SER A 16 1.27 -40.93 4.53
N ALA A 17 2.59 -40.77 4.42
CA ALA A 17 3.21 -40.06 3.31
C ALA A 17 2.84 -40.82 2.02
N MET A 18 1.83 -40.31 1.31
CA MET A 18 1.45 -40.85 0.01
C MET A 18 2.58 -40.62 -0.98
N GLU A 19 2.90 -41.71 -1.67
CA GLU A 19 3.94 -41.84 -2.66
C GLU A 19 3.87 -40.79 -3.77
N ALA A 20 5.06 -40.48 -4.28
CA ALA A 20 5.27 -39.60 -5.42
C ALA A 20 4.53 -40.11 -6.67
N VAL A 21 3.34 -39.58 -6.92
CA VAL A 21 2.67 -39.71 -8.21
C VAL A 21 3.23 -38.66 -9.16
N LYS A 22 4.09 -39.09 -10.08
CA LYS A 22 4.37 -38.35 -11.32
C LYS A 22 3.09 -38.30 -12.14
N SER A 23 2.44 -37.15 -12.24
CA SER A 23 1.52 -36.88 -13.34
C SER A 23 1.49 -35.42 -13.75
N SER A 24 1.65 -35.27 -15.05
CA SER A 24 1.63 -34.12 -15.92
C SER A 24 0.54 -33.06 -15.68
N LYS A 25 0.93 -31.80 -15.92
CA LYS A 25 0.13 -30.73 -16.55
C LYS A 25 -1.27 -30.48 -15.95
N CYS A 26 -1.34 -29.99 -14.72
CA CYS A 26 -2.26 -28.91 -14.34
C CYS A 26 -1.91 -28.45 -12.92
N ALA A 27 -0.87 -27.62 -12.78
CA ALA A 27 -0.78 -26.78 -11.59
C ALA A 27 -1.90 -25.75 -11.73
N ASN A 28 -3.11 -26.12 -11.30
CA ASN A 28 -4.16 -25.16 -11.03
C ASN A 28 -3.52 -24.12 -10.12
N SER A 29 -3.21 -22.95 -10.68
CA SER A 29 -2.96 -21.73 -9.92
C SER A 29 -4.07 -21.68 -8.90
N LEU A 30 -3.75 -21.92 -7.62
CA LEU A 30 -4.69 -21.76 -6.53
C LEU A 30 -5.22 -20.33 -6.71
N ARG A 31 -6.44 -20.20 -7.24
CA ARG A 31 -7.06 -18.88 -7.41
C ARG A 31 -7.27 -18.38 -5.99
N ARG A 32 -6.33 -17.57 -5.51
CA ARG A 32 -6.39 -16.97 -4.18
C ARG A 32 -7.70 -16.17 -4.14
N LEU A 33 -8.62 -16.60 -3.29
CA LEU A 33 -9.92 -15.97 -3.14
C LEU A 33 -9.69 -14.62 -2.46
N ILE A 34 -9.94 -13.55 -3.19
CA ILE A 34 -10.00 -12.21 -2.61
C ILE A 34 -11.37 -12.12 -1.93
N VAL A 35 -11.40 -12.22 -0.61
CA VAL A 35 -12.62 -12.03 0.17
C VAL A 35 -12.90 -10.53 0.24
N ALA A 36 -13.93 -10.08 -0.46
CA ALA A 36 -14.41 -8.71 -0.35
C ALA A 36 -15.02 -8.52 1.05
N SER A 37 -14.51 -7.56 1.81
CA SER A 37 -15.13 -7.08 3.04
C SER A 37 -16.26 -6.09 2.70
N ALA A 38 -17.36 -6.12 3.46
CA ALA A 38 -18.41 -5.10 3.34
C ALA A 38 -17.91 -3.68 3.67
N TYR A 39 -16.75 -3.57 4.33
CA TYR A 39 -16.09 -2.30 4.66
C TYR A 39 -14.93 -1.97 3.72
N GLU A 40 -14.88 -2.56 2.53
CA GLU A 40 -13.84 -2.22 1.57
C GLU A 40 -13.96 -0.76 1.11
N SER A 41 -13.03 0.07 1.56
CA SER A 41 -12.87 1.43 1.05
C SER A 41 -12.62 1.43 -0.47
N ASP A 42 -13.24 2.37 -1.17
CA ASP A 42 -13.08 2.58 -2.61
C ASP A 42 -11.69 3.15 -2.92
N MET A 43 -10.69 2.27 -2.95
CA MET A 43 -9.29 2.61 -3.21
C MET A 43 -9.14 3.37 -4.53
N PHE A 44 -9.87 2.97 -5.58
CA PHE A 44 -9.76 3.60 -6.88
C PHE A 44 -10.28 5.03 -6.86
N GLN A 45 -11.38 5.33 -6.16
CA GLN A 45 -11.87 6.70 -6.03
C GLN A 45 -10.78 7.64 -5.52
N HIS A 46 -10.09 7.26 -4.44
CA HIS A 46 -9.09 8.11 -3.80
C HIS A 46 -7.81 8.21 -4.64
N LEU A 47 -7.36 7.09 -5.22
CA LEU A 47 -6.17 7.07 -6.07
C LEU A 47 -6.43 7.56 -7.50
N SER A 48 -7.68 7.80 -7.91
CA SER A 48 -8.05 8.12 -9.30
C SER A 48 -7.27 9.30 -9.88
N SER A 49 -7.10 10.35 -9.07
CA SER A 49 -6.34 11.56 -9.44
C SER A 49 -4.85 11.29 -9.66
N VAL A 50 -4.30 10.27 -9.00
CA VAL A 50 -2.87 9.92 -9.03
C VAL A 50 -2.60 8.54 -9.63
N VAL A 51 -3.59 7.94 -10.30
CA VAL A 51 -3.54 6.53 -10.75
C VAL A 51 -2.36 6.25 -11.68
N THR A 52 -1.94 7.24 -12.45
CA THR A 52 -0.77 7.14 -13.35
C THR A 52 0.58 7.04 -12.63
N HIS A 53 0.58 7.29 -11.32
CA HIS A 53 1.74 7.20 -10.43
C HIS A 53 1.60 6.05 -9.41
N VAL A 54 0.61 5.16 -9.56
CA VAL A 54 0.32 4.14 -8.55
C VAL A 54 1.50 3.19 -8.27
N HIS A 55 2.30 2.85 -9.28
CA HIS A 55 3.51 2.03 -9.10
C HIS A 55 4.59 2.75 -8.29
N LEU A 56 4.75 4.07 -8.51
CA LEU A 56 5.67 4.90 -7.71
C LEU A 56 5.17 4.98 -6.26
N LEU A 57 3.87 5.22 -6.06
CA LEU A 57 3.29 5.32 -4.73
C LEU A 57 3.41 3.99 -3.96
N TRP A 58 3.15 2.87 -4.63
CA TRP A 58 3.39 1.53 -4.07
C TRP A 58 4.84 1.36 -3.60
N GLU A 59 5.82 1.79 -4.39
CA GLU A 59 7.24 1.70 -4.05
C GLU A 59 7.60 2.58 -2.85
N LEU A 60 7.14 3.83 -2.82
CA LEU A 60 7.35 4.74 -1.69
C LEU A 60 6.74 4.19 -0.39
N VAL A 61 5.51 3.65 -0.47
CA VAL A 61 4.83 3.05 0.70
C VAL A 61 5.57 1.78 1.15
N LEU A 62 5.98 0.92 0.23
CA LEU A 62 6.71 -0.31 0.56
C LEU A 62 8.05 -0.03 1.25
N LEU A 63 8.74 1.05 0.86
CA LEU A 63 10.01 1.47 1.44
C LEU A 63 9.85 2.28 2.73
N GLY A 64 8.63 2.60 3.16
CA GLY A 64 8.39 3.41 4.35
C GLY A 64 8.86 4.86 4.19
N GLU A 65 8.87 5.38 2.97
CA GLU A 65 9.30 6.75 2.69
C GLU A 65 8.35 7.78 3.32
N PRO A 66 8.85 8.94 3.81
CA PRO A 66 8.00 9.97 4.42
C PRO A 66 7.11 10.66 3.38
N ILE A 67 5.79 10.57 3.53
CA ILE A 67 4.82 11.10 2.56
C ILE A 67 3.86 12.08 3.23
N VAL A 68 3.67 13.25 2.62
CA VAL A 68 2.62 14.21 3.02
C VAL A 68 1.50 14.21 1.99
N VAL A 69 0.28 13.92 2.42
CA VAL A 69 -0.95 14.07 1.63
C VAL A 69 -1.62 15.38 2.00
N MET A 70 -1.81 16.27 1.03
CA MET A 70 -2.52 17.54 1.18
C MET A 70 -3.84 17.48 0.41
N ALA A 71 -4.97 17.67 1.10
CA ALA A 71 -6.30 17.60 0.51
C ALA A 71 -7.20 18.78 0.95
N GLY A 72 -8.32 18.99 0.27
CA GLY A 72 -9.29 20.05 0.63
C GLY A 72 -10.14 19.74 1.86
N SER A 73 -10.23 18.48 2.28
CA SER A 73 -11.04 18.05 3.43
C SER A 73 -10.37 16.95 4.25
N PRO A 74 -10.62 16.86 5.58
CA PRO A 74 -10.03 15.82 6.43
C PRO A 74 -10.41 14.41 5.97
N THR A 75 -11.66 14.24 5.50
CA THR A 75 -12.17 12.97 4.98
C THR A 75 -11.38 12.50 3.76
N THR A 76 -11.26 13.35 2.73
CA THR A 76 -10.52 13.01 1.51
C THR A 76 -9.04 12.69 1.82
N CYS A 77 -8.48 13.40 2.79
CA CYS A 77 -7.12 13.17 3.22
C CYS A 77 -6.94 11.82 3.90
N ALA A 78 -7.80 11.51 4.88
CA ALA A 78 -7.77 10.27 5.63
C ALA A 78 -8.00 9.05 4.74
N GLU A 79 -8.96 9.13 3.82
CA GLU A 79 -9.24 8.06 2.87
C GLU A 79 -8.08 7.84 1.88
N MET A 80 -7.41 8.91 1.44
CA MET A 80 -6.21 8.77 0.62
C MET A 80 -5.06 8.10 1.38
N VAL A 81 -4.78 8.52 2.62
CA VAL A 81 -3.75 7.89 3.45
C VAL A 81 -4.06 6.40 3.64
N GLN A 82 -5.32 6.06 3.91
CA GLN A 82 -5.75 4.67 4.03
C GLN A 82 -5.59 3.90 2.71
N ALA A 83 -5.91 4.50 1.57
CA ALA A 83 -5.73 3.90 0.25
C ALA A 83 -4.24 3.65 -0.07
N LEU A 84 -3.34 4.57 0.31
CA LEU A 84 -1.89 4.42 0.17
C LEU A 84 -1.37 3.25 0.98
N VAL A 85 -1.72 3.18 2.26
CA VAL A 85 -1.34 2.06 3.15
C VAL A 85 -1.81 0.72 2.59
N ALA A 86 -3.01 0.68 2.00
CA ALA A 86 -3.57 -0.52 1.40
C ALA A 86 -2.91 -0.90 0.05
N THR A 87 -2.05 -0.07 -0.55
CA THR A 87 -1.40 -0.40 -1.83
C THR A 87 -0.45 -1.59 -1.72
N ILE A 88 0.18 -1.79 -0.56
CA ILE A 88 1.15 -2.87 -0.35
C ILE A 88 0.51 -4.15 0.20
N ALA A 89 -0.82 -4.27 0.15
CA ALA A 89 -1.48 -5.52 0.51
C ALA A 89 -0.89 -6.67 -0.33
N PRO A 90 -0.66 -7.86 0.26
CA PRO A 90 -1.13 -8.31 1.57
C PRO A 90 -0.18 -7.99 2.75
N LEU A 91 0.91 -7.25 2.53
CA LEU A 91 1.79 -6.84 3.62
C LEU A 91 1.06 -5.84 4.52
N LYS A 92 1.24 -6.01 5.83
CA LYS A 92 0.79 -5.02 6.81
C LYS A 92 1.78 -3.86 6.79
N TYR A 93 1.28 -2.64 6.62
CA TYR A 93 2.10 -1.45 6.80
C TYR A 93 2.47 -1.30 8.28
N CYS A 94 3.77 -1.24 8.56
CA CYS A 94 4.33 -1.25 9.92
C CYS A 94 4.95 0.09 10.33
N ALA A 95 5.06 1.05 9.41
CA ALA A 95 5.48 2.41 9.73
C ALA A 95 4.28 3.24 10.20
N ASP A 96 4.55 4.41 10.75
CA ASP A 96 3.51 5.28 11.29
C ASP A 96 2.69 5.90 10.16
N TYR A 97 1.40 6.11 10.42
CA TYR A 97 0.55 6.90 9.53
C TYR A 97 -0.48 7.67 10.35
N ARG A 98 -0.74 8.91 9.94
CA ARG A 98 -1.74 9.80 10.53
C ARG A 98 -2.75 10.15 9.44
N PRO A 99 -3.93 9.49 9.40
CA PRO A 99 -4.95 9.77 8.38
C PRO A 99 -5.33 11.25 8.33
N TYR A 100 -5.38 11.90 9.50
CA TYR A 100 -5.52 13.34 9.61
C TYR A 100 -4.64 13.86 10.75
N PHE A 101 -3.79 14.82 10.43
CA PHE A 101 -2.80 15.43 11.31
C PHE A 101 -3.06 16.93 11.43
N THR A 102 -2.97 17.44 12.65
CA THR A 102 -3.32 18.82 12.99
C THR A 102 -2.20 19.53 13.72
N ILE A 103 -2.31 20.85 13.81
CA ILE A 103 -1.36 21.68 14.57
C ILE A 103 -1.45 21.47 16.08
N HIS A 104 -2.50 20.79 16.54
CA HIS A 104 -2.76 20.53 17.95
C HIS A 104 -2.24 19.17 18.41
N ASP A 105 -1.76 18.34 17.50
CA ASP A 105 -1.16 17.06 17.84
C ASP A 105 0.17 17.28 18.57
N SER A 106 0.45 16.47 19.59
CA SER A 106 1.66 16.54 20.41
C SER A 106 2.94 16.45 19.58
N GLU A 107 2.91 15.68 18.50
CA GLU A 107 4.01 15.40 17.59
C GLU A 107 4.20 16.50 16.54
N PHE A 108 3.38 17.56 16.55
CA PHE A 108 3.48 18.68 15.61
C PHE A 108 4.90 19.24 15.52
N LYS A 109 5.55 19.47 16.66
CA LYS A 109 6.93 19.98 16.67
C LYS A 109 7.91 19.00 16.03
N GLU A 110 7.78 17.72 16.31
CA GLU A 110 8.66 16.67 15.78
C GLU A 110 8.62 16.63 14.24
N TYR A 111 7.43 16.71 13.65
CA TYR A 111 7.27 16.63 12.19
C TYR A 111 7.49 17.95 11.46
N THR A 112 7.56 19.08 12.18
CA THR A 112 7.70 20.41 11.57
C THR A 112 9.02 21.11 11.87
N MET A 113 9.80 20.62 12.85
CA MET A 113 11.17 21.06 13.03
C MET A 113 12.01 20.70 11.80
N ASP A 114 12.97 21.57 11.46
CA ASP A 114 13.93 21.35 10.35
C ASP A 114 14.92 20.23 10.75
N ALA A 115 14.42 19.01 10.89
CA ALA A 115 15.22 17.81 11.05
C ALA A 115 15.79 17.39 9.68
N PRO A 116 17.04 16.91 9.63
CA PRO A 116 17.70 16.55 8.37
C PRO A 116 17.01 15.38 7.64
N THR A 117 16.31 14.51 8.37
CA THR A 117 15.57 13.37 7.82
C THR A 117 14.22 13.24 8.51
N PRO A 118 13.10 13.46 7.82
CA PRO A 118 11.77 13.20 8.37
C PRO A 118 11.61 11.72 8.75
N PRO A 119 10.84 11.40 9.81
CA PRO A 119 10.56 10.03 10.19
C PRO A 119 9.75 9.30 9.12
N ALA A 120 9.82 7.97 9.12
CA ALA A 120 9.03 7.11 8.25
C ALA A 120 7.54 7.20 8.62
N VAL A 121 6.85 8.19 8.07
CA VAL A 121 5.44 8.47 8.38
C VAL A 121 4.66 8.96 7.14
N ILE A 122 3.41 8.52 7.02
CA ILE A 122 2.45 9.09 6.07
C ILE A 122 1.53 10.05 6.81
N LEU A 123 1.58 11.34 6.48
CA LEU A 123 0.78 12.39 7.12
C LEU A 123 -0.30 12.90 6.20
N GLY A 124 -1.55 12.86 6.66
CA GLY A 124 -2.67 13.52 6.01
C GLY A 124 -2.95 14.90 6.59
N VAL A 125 -2.92 15.95 5.77
CA VAL A 125 -3.20 17.34 6.19
C VAL A 125 -4.13 18.06 5.21
N THR A 126 -4.82 19.09 5.70
CA THR A 126 -5.72 19.91 4.86
C THR A 126 -5.32 21.37 4.73
N ASN A 127 -4.58 21.88 5.72
CA ASN A 127 -4.41 23.31 5.90
C ASN A 127 -3.28 23.88 5.00
N PRO A 128 -3.52 25.01 4.29
CA PRO A 128 -2.47 25.77 3.60
C PRO A 128 -1.27 26.17 4.47
N PHE A 129 -1.41 26.20 5.79
CA PHE A 129 -0.29 26.34 6.71
C PHE A 129 0.76 25.23 6.51
N PHE A 130 0.33 23.96 6.46
CA PHE A 130 1.24 22.82 6.24
C PHE A 130 1.91 22.84 4.87
N ALA A 131 1.33 23.55 3.89
CA ALA A 131 1.96 23.78 2.60
C ALA A 131 3.32 24.50 2.76
N LYS A 132 3.43 25.46 3.68
CA LYS A 132 4.70 26.15 3.97
C LYS A 132 5.59 25.32 4.89
N THR A 133 5.01 24.76 5.94
CA THR A 133 5.76 24.09 7.01
C THR A 133 6.39 22.78 6.53
N LEU A 134 5.69 22.01 5.70
CA LEU A 134 6.15 20.71 5.21
C LEU A 134 6.71 20.78 3.78
N GLN A 135 7.06 21.97 3.28
CA GLN A 135 7.50 22.15 1.88
C GLN A 135 8.78 21.38 1.52
N ARG A 136 9.63 21.09 2.52
CA ARG A 136 10.91 20.38 2.34
C ARG A 136 10.76 18.86 2.39
N TRP A 137 9.55 18.36 2.66
CA TRP A 137 9.33 16.92 2.73
C TRP A 137 9.61 16.26 1.38
N PRO A 138 10.17 15.04 1.38
CA PRO A 138 10.69 14.41 0.17
C PRO A 138 9.57 14.09 -0.83
N HIS A 139 8.40 13.69 -0.32
CA HIS A 139 7.24 13.30 -1.13
C HIS A 139 5.97 14.02 -0.67
N ILE A 140 5.36 14.77 -1.58
CA ILE A 140 4.11 15.52 -1.32
C ILE A 140 3.08 15.14 -2.38
N ILE A 141 1.90 14.71 -1.94
CA ILE A 141 0.76 14.38 -2.78
C ILE A 141 -0.29 15.45 -2.57
N ARG A 142 -0.67 16.16 -3.62
CA ARG A 142 -1.70 17.20 -3.58
C ARG A 142 -2.94 16.76 -4.33
N ILE A 143 -4.01 16.57 -3.58
CA ILE A 143 -5.31 16.19 -4.14
C ILE A 143 -6.03 17.46 -4.58
N GLY A 144 -6.45 17.49 -5.84
CA GLY A 144 -7.25 18.57 -6.40
C GLY A 144 -8.73 18.33 -6.19
N ASP A 145 -9.51 19.41 -6.20
CA ASP A 145 -10.96 19.31 -6.17
C ASP A 145 -11.48 18.73 -7.49
N VAL A 146 -12.50 17.87 -7.39
CA VAL A 146 -12.99 17.00 -8.49
C VAL A 146 -13.52 17.80 -9.70
N SER A 147 -13.81 19.08 -9.52
CA SER A 147 -14.33 20.01 -10.52
C SER A 147 -13.33 20.38 -11.64
N SER A 148 -12.04 20.08 -11.50
CA SER A 148 -11.00 20.49 -12.47
C SER A 148 -10.29 19.31 -13.18
N ALA A 149 -10.93 18.14 -13.22
CA ALA A 149 -10.33 16.87 -13.62
C ALA A 149 -10.08 16.69 -15.14
N GLU A 150 -10.57 17.58 -16.01
CA GLU A 150 -10.60 17.29 -17.45
C GLU A 150 -9.28 17.54 -18.22
N ASN A 151 -8.26 18.20 -17.66
CA ASN A 151 -7.04 18.51 -18.44
C ASN A 151 -5.71 18.49 -17.68
N GLN A 152 -5.65 17.93 -16.47
CA GLN A 152 -4.42 17.99 -15.67
C GLN A 152 -3.52 16.78 -15.94
N LYS A 153 -2.54 16.98 -16.84
CA LYS A 153 -1.36 16.11 -16.92
C LYS A 153 -0.59 16.23 -15.59
N TYR A 154 -0.80 15.31 -14.66
CA TYR A 154 -0.11 15.24 -13.38
C TYR A 154 1.39 14.99 -13.60
N ARG A 155 2.16 16.08 -13.64
CA ARG A 155 3.61 16.07 -13.86
C ARG A 155 4.33 15.79 -12.54
N ILE A 156 5.30 14.88 -12.57
CA ILE A 156 6.33 14.81 -11.54
C ILE A 156 7.15 16.10 -11.66
N LYS A 157 7.17 16.92 -10.62
CA LYS A 157 7.98 18.14 -10.55
C LYS A 157 9.11 17.93 -9.54
N LYS A 158 10.36 18.18 -9.97
CA LYS A 158 11.52 18.24 -9.07
C LYS A 158 11.31 19.32 -8.01
N SER A 159 11.61 19.00 -6.74
CA SER A 159 11.25 19.84 -5.59
C SER A 159 12.13 21.07 -5.36
N GLU A 160 13.11 21.37 -6.23
CA GLU A 160 14.12 22.42 -6.03
C GLU A 160 13.58 23.87 -5.91
N SER A 161 12.29 24.13 -6.15
CA SER A 161 11.67 25.43 -5.82
C SER A 161 10.14 25.39 -5.80
N LEU A 162 9.55 24.48 -5.03
CA LEU A 162 8.11 24.52 -4.86
C LEU A 162 7.71 25.74 -4.01
N LYS A 163 7.17 26.77 -4.66
CA LYS A 163 6.24 27.70 -4.01
C LYS A 163 4.95 26.92 -3.75
N VAL A 164 4.97 26.15 -2.66
CA VAL A 164 3.94 25.16 -2.31
C VAL A 164 2.59 25.85 -2.05
N LEU A 165 2.47 27.17 -1.90
CA LEU A 165 1.16 27.82 -1.81
C LEU A 165 0.34 27.81 -3.11
N ASP A 166 0.99 27.90 -4.28
CA ASP A 166 0.33 28.01 -5.60
C ASP A 166 0.43 26.72 -6.46
N SER A 167 0.90 25.63 -5.85
CA SER A 167 1.23 24.42 -6.58
C SER A 167 -0.01 23.58 -6.89
N LYS A 168 -0.27 23.40 -8.20
CA LYS A 168 -1.35 22.58 -8.78
C LYS A 168 -1.46 21.18 -8.16
N PRO A 169 -2.62 20.52 -8.20
CA PRO A 169 -2.77 19.12 -7.84
C PRO A 169 -1.72 18.22 -8.53
N GLY A 170 -1.21 17.20 -7.81
CA GLY A 170 -0.22 16.26 -8.34
C GLY A 170 0.71 15.64 -7.30
N VAL A 171 1.61 14.77 -7.77
CA VAL A 171 2.62 14.09 -6.96
C VAL A 171 3.97 14.78 -7.17
N TYR A 172 4.56 15.23 -6.07
CA TYR A 172 5.82 15.96 -6.01
C TYR A 172 6.85 15.10 -5.30
N THR A 173 7.88 14.68 -6.04
CA THR A 173 8.97 13.86 -5.51
C THR A 173 10.21 14.03 -6.38
N GLN A 174 11.38 13.91 -5.77
CA GLN A 174 12.65 13.77 -6.48
C GLN A 174 13.08 12.31 -6.66
N TYR A 175 12.33 11.37 -6.08
CA TYR A 175 12.63 9.95 -6.09
C TYR A 175 12.61 9.39 -7.51
N LYS A 176 13.60 8.57 -7.83
CA LYS A 176 13.69 7.85 -9.09
C LYS A 176 13.18 6.42 -8.86
N PRO A 177 11.99 6.06 -9.39
CA PRO A 177 11.44 4.73 -9.19
C PRO A 177 12.30 3.67 -9.86
N TYR A 178 12.46 2.53 -9.19
CA TYR A 178 13.06 1.32 -9.71
C TYR A 178 12.02 0.44 -10.42
N LEU A 179 10.75 0.50 -9.99
CA LEU A 179 9.68 -0.23 -10.61
C LEU A 179 9.26 0.41 -11.95
N GLN A 180 9.22 -0.41 -13.00
CA GLN A 180 8.66 0.01 -14.28
C GLN A 180 7.15 0.07 -14.22
N LYS A 181 6.57 1.14 -14.78
CA LYS A 181 5.12 1.29 -14.87
C LYS A 181 4.53 0.25 -15.81
N ASP A 182 3.54 -0.50 -15.31
CA ASP A 182 2.73 -1.35 -16.18
C ASP A 182 1.74 -0.48 -16.97
N LYS A 183 2.05 -0.28 -18.25
CA LYS A 183 1.22 0.54 -19.16
C LYS A 183 -0.11 -0.15 -19.49
N VAL A 184 -0.21 -1.47 -19.40
CA VAL A 184 -1.41 -2.24 -19.75
C VAL A 184 -2.48 -2.02 -18.69
N ILE A 185 -2.13 -2.18 -17.41
CA ILE A 185 -3.08 -1.93 -16.32
C ILE A 185 -3.54 -0.47 -16.28
N LEU A 186 -2.61 0.48 -16.48
CA LEU A 186 -2.94 1.90 -16.51
C LEU A 186 -3.91 2.25 -17.64
N LYS A 187 -3.69 1.72 -18.86
CA LYS A 187 -4.63 1.88 -19.97
C LYS A 187 -6.00 1.26 -19.67
N LYS A 188 -6.04 0.08 -19.03
CA LYS A 188 -7.30 -0.59 -18.65
C LYS A 188 -8.11 0.18 -17.62
N LEU A 189 -7.44 0.78 -16.63
CA LEU A 189 -8.05 1.62 -15.60
C LEU A 189 -8.57 2.93 -16.20
N LEU A 190 -7.75 3.63 -17.00
CA LEU A 190 -8.17 4.87 -17.68
C LEU A 190 -9.34 4.65 -18.64
N ARG A 191 -9.32 3.55 -19.41
CA ARG A 191 -10.45 3.16 -20.26
C ARG A 191 -11.70 2.87 -19.45
N GLY A 192 -11.56 2.25 -18.26
CA GLY A 192 -12.67 2.01 -17.35
C GLY A 192 -13.37 3.30 -16.90
N THR A 193 -12.60 4.36 -16.65
CA THR A 193 -13.14 5.68 -16.32
C THR A 193 -13.90 6.28 -17.51
N GLN A 194 -13.34 6.18 -18.71
CA GLN A 194 -13.99 6.67 -19.95
C GLN A 194 -15.30 5.92 -20.25
N THR A 195 -15.33 4.60 -20.03
CA THR A 195 -16.52 3.77 -20.26
C THR A 195 -17.51 3.79 -19.08
N LYS A 196 -17.33 4.67 -18.09
CA LYS A 196 -18.14 4.75 -16.86
C LYS A 196 -18.32 3.39 -16.16
N ARG A 197 -17.26 2.58 -16.14
CA ARG A 197 -17.25 1.30 -15.43
C ARG A 197 -17.53 1.56 -13.93
N PRO A 198 -18.32 0.70 -13.25
CA PRO A 198 -18.53 0.81 -11.81
C PRO A 198 -17.21 0.85 -11.03
N ARG A 199 -17.18 1.64 -9.96
CA ARG A 199 -15.95 1.94 -9.21
C ARG A 199 -15.42 0.71 -8.49
N GLU A 200 -16.32 -0.15 -8.04
CA GLU A 200 -16.04 -1.41 -7.37
C GLU A 200 -15.19 -2.32 -8.26
N VAL A 201 -15.51 -2.36 -9.56
CA VAL A 201 -14.74 -3.14 -10.54
C VAL A 201 -13.36 -2.53 -10.78
N GLN A 202 -13.25 -1.19 -10.78
CA GLN A 202 -11.96 -0.51 -10.92
C GLN A 202 -11.09 -0.73 -9.68
N THR A 203 -11.68 -0.67 -8.48
CA THR A 203 -11.04 -0.97 -7.20
C THR A 203 -10.57 -2.41 -7.13
N ALA A 204 -11.42 -3.38 -7.50
CA ALA A 204 -11.05 -4.79 -7.54
C ALA A 204 -9.89 -5.05 -8.52
N LEU A 205 -9.94 -4.43 -9.71
CA LEU A 205 -8.89 -4.55 -10.72
C LEU A 205 -7.55 -3.99 -10.21
N LEU A 206 -7.58 -2.81 -9.58
CA LEU A 206 -6.39 -2.16 -9.04
C LEU A 206 -5.80 -2.95 -7.86
N LYS A 207 -6.63 -3.36 -6.91
CA LYS A 207 -6.22 -4.17 -5.76
C LYS A 207 -5.56 -5.46 -6.19
N ARG A 208 -6.17 -6.18 -7.13
CA ARG A 208 -5.61 -7.42 -7.66
C ARG A 208 -4.22 -7.18 -8.26
N HIS A 209 -4.06 -6.14 -9.08
CA HIS A 209 -2.77 -5.79 -9.67
C HIS A 209 -1.69 -5.51 -8.62
N LEU A 210 -2.02 -4.71 -7.60
CA LEU A 210 -1.07 -4.35 -6.53
C LEU A 210 -0.74 -5.52 -5.61
N MET A 211 -1.71 -6.42 -5.38
CA MET A 211 -1.49 -7.65 -4.63
C MET A 211 -0.57 -8.61 -5.38
N ASP A 212 -0.84 -8.85 -6.67
CA ASP A 212 0.01 -9.70 -7.53
C ASP A 212 1.44 -9.12 -7.62
N LEU A 213 1.57 -7.79 -7.66
CA LEU A 213 2.85 -7.08 -7.62
C LEU A 213 3.60 -7.29 -6.30
N THR A 214 2.92 -7.12 -5.17
CA THR A 214 3.52 -7.31 -3.84
C THR A 214 3.93 -8.76 -3.61
N GLU A 215 3.10 -9.72 -4.01
CA GLU A 215 3.43 -11.14 -3.92
C GLU A 215 4.66 -11.47 -4.78
N SER A 216 4.71 -10.95 -6.02
CA SER A 216 5.87 -11.11 -6.89
C SER A 216 7.16 -10.53 -6.29
N PHE A 217 7.06 -9.40 -5.60
CA PHE A 217 8.19 -8.79 -4.88
C PHE A 217 8.67 -9.68 -3.71
N MET A 218 7.76 -10.37 -3.01
CA MET A 218 8.09 -11.22 -1.87
C MET A 218 8.70 -12.58 -2.26
N ILE A 219 8.43 -13.11 -3.45
CA ILE A 219 8.89 -14.44 -3.89
C ILE A 219 10.39 -14.69 -3.63
N PRO A 220 11.33 -13.79 -4.02
CA PRO A 220 12.75 -14.02 -3.77
C PRO A 220 13.11 -14.05 -2.28
N LEU A 221 12.47 -13.21 -1.47
CA LEU A 221 12.68 -13.15 -0.02
C LEU A 221 12.16 -14.40 0.66
N GLU A 222 10.97 -14.86 0.29
CA GLU A 222 10.38 -16.10 0.81
C GLU A 222 11.28 -17.30 0.50
N ARG A 223 11.79 -17.41 -0.73
CA ARG A 223 12.72 -18.47 -1.13
C ARG A 223 14.02 -18.43 -0.33
N TYR A 224 14.57 -17.24 -0.11
CA TYR A 224 15.78 -17.06 0.69
C TYR A 224 15.56 -17.48 2.14
N ILE A 225 14.50 -16.98 2.79
CA ILE A 225 14.15 -17.34 4.17
C ILE A 225 13.89 -18.85 4.28
N ALA A 226 13.15 -19.44 3.34
CA ALA A 226 12.89 -20.87 3.31
C ALA A 226 14.20 -21.69 3.22
N SER A 227 15.20 -21.22 2.47
CA SER A 227 16.51 -21.89 2.42
C SER A 227 17.30 -21.83 3.72
N LEU A 228 17.03 -20.83 4.57
CA LEU A 228 17.64 -20.71 5.89
C LEU A 228 16.92 -21.53 6.96
N MET A 229 15.66 -21.91 6.73
CA MET A 229 14.91 -22.72 7.68
C MET A 229 15.48 -24.15 7.74
N PRO A 230 15.77 -24.69 8.95
CA PRO A 230 16.22 -26.06 9.07
C PRO A 230 15.10 -27.01 8.58
N LEU A 231 15.48 -28.10 7.92
CA LEU A 231 14.59 -29.17 7.42
C LEU A 231 13.94 -30.01 8.53
N GLN A 232 13.62 -29.39 9.67
CA GLN A 232 12.99 -30.03 10.81
C GLN A 232 11.51 -30.27 10.48
N LYS A 233 11.08 -31.53 10.50
CA LYS A 233 9.67 -31.92 10.28
C LYS A 233 8.68 -31.24 11.24
N ASN A 234 9.14 -30.80 12.41
CA ASN A 234 8.32 -30.16 13.43
C ASN A 234 9.00 -28.87 13.92
N ILE A 235 8.68 -27.74 13.30
CA ILE A 235 8.99 -26.42 13.85
C ILE A 235 7.79 -26.02 14.72
N SER A 236 7.87 -26.33 16.02
CA SER A 236 6.95 -25.77 17.00
C SER A 236 7.53 -24.46 17.53
N PRO A 237 6.79 -23.33 17.46
CA PRO A 237 7.21 -22.07 18.10
C PRO A 237 7.14 -22.12 19.63
N PHE A 238 6.51 -23.15 20.21
CA PHE A 238 6.46 -23.37 21.65
C PHE A 238 7.22 -24.65 22.00
N LYS A 239 8.22 -24.53 22.85
CA LYS A 239 8.98 -25.64 23.43
C LYS A 239 8.71 -25.66 24.93
#